data_AF-V5GSE9-F1
#
_entry.id   AF-V5GSE9-F1
#
_cell.length_a   1.000
_cell.length_b   1.000
_cell.length_c   1.000
_cell.angle_alpha   90.00
_cell.angle_beta   90.00
_cell.angle_gamma   90.00
#
_symmetry.space_group_name_H-M   'P 1'
#
loop_
_entity.id
_entity.type
_entity.pdbx_description
1 polymer ?
#
loop_
_entity_poly.entity_id
_entity_poly.type
_entity_poly.pdbx_seq_one_letter_code
_entity_poly.pdbx_strand_id
1 'polypeptide(L)'
;FAIVVLNENNAKWILNFTSDMRKLKDAINKIDKCEVEDTFNLNSLFDEIKENVTMPNLLKLEVPPSYIVRTVIFYGRSYTIPKIQLNESIENLLENPYFICDVLITHEPVESSNYCHKIFNALQELDKKGLAYFFPVCRDSRRLHNCAAKLLGHPLQRPKQKLQKT
;
A
#
# COMPACT_ATOMS: atom_id res chain seq x y z
N PHE A 1 5.14 7.22 11.55
CA PHE A 1 4.80 5.91 10.96
C PHE A 1 3.66 5.28 11.73
N ALA A 2 2.80 4.55 11.04
CA ALA A 2 1.71 3.75 11.61
C ALA A 2 1.79 2.34 11.01
N ILE A 3 1.12 1.36 11.61
CA ILE A 3 1.04 -0.01 11.07
C ILE A 3 -0.42 -0.46 11.05
N VAL A 4 -0.81 -0.97 9.88
CA VAL A 4 -2.07 -1.66 9.64
C VAL A 4 -1.73 -3.07 9.18
N VAL A 5 -2.38 -4.08 9.75
CA VAL A 5 -2.24 -5.48 9.34
C VAL A 5 -3.43 -5.86 8.46
N LEU A 6 -3.16 -6.58 7.38
CA LEU A 6 -4.18 -7.17 6.51
C LEU A 6 -4.38 -8.64 6.93
N ASN A 7 -5.43 -8.91 7.69
CA ASN A 7 -5.82 -10.25 8.17
C ASN A 7 -6.69 -10.97 7.13
N GLU A 8 -7.27 -12.12 7.49
CA GLU A 8 -8.07 -13.00 6.61
C GLU A 8 -9.10 -12.17 5.83
N ASN A 9 -9.89 -11.37 6.56
CA ASN A 9 -11.08 -10.70 6.05
C ASN A 9 -11.12 -9.17 6.29
N ASN A 10 -10.17 -8.61 7.04
CA ASN A 10 -10.16 -7.18 7.37
C ASN A 10 -8.73 -6.61 7.44
N ALA A 11 -8.66 -5.29 7.34
CA ALA A 11 -7.53 -4.51 7.81
C ALA A 11 -7.76 -4.13 9.27
N LYS A 12 -6.69 -4.09 10.07
CA LYS A 12 -6.74 -3.66 11.46
C LYS A 12 -5.59 -2.72 11.77
N TRP A 13 -5.89 -1.55 12.31
CA TRP A 13 -4.89 -0.60 12.78
C TRP A 13 -4.26 -1.08 14.10
N ILE A 14 -2.97 -1.44 14.09
CA ILE A 14 -2.29 -2.01 15.25
C ILE A 14 -1.29 -1.04 15.91
N LEU A 15 -0.90 0.03 15.20
CA LEU A 15 0.00 1.05 15.73
C LEU A 15 -0.35 2.43 15.16
N ASN A 16 -0.73 3.35 16.05
CA ASN A 16 -0.95 4.76 15.73
C ASN A 16 0.32 5.49 15.30
N PHE A 17 0.15 6.62 14.62
CA PHE A 17 1.26 7.43 14.16
C PHE A 17 2.25 7.75 15.28
N THR A 18 3.49 7.33 15.07
CA THR A 18 4.59 7.57 16.00
C THR A 18 5.91 7.76 15.25
N SER A 19 6.81 8.54 15.84
CA SER A 19 8.22 8.63 15.46
C SER A 19 9.11 7.69 16.27
N ASP A 20 8.57 6.97 17.27
CA ASP A 20 9.36 6.05 18.11
C ASP A 20 9.60 4.72 17.39
N MET A 21 10.85 4.50 16.98
CA MET A 21 11.28 3.29 16.26
C MET A 21 11.18 2.02 17.10
N ARG A 22 11.22 2.12 18.44
CA ARG A 22 11.07 0.96 19.32
C ARG A 22 9.64 0.45 19.25
N LYS A 23 8.66 1.34 19.35
CA LYS A 23 7.23 1.01 19.19
C LYS A 23 6.95 0.39 17.83
N LEU A 24 7.57 0.91 16.77
CA LEU A 24 7.45 0.34 15.43
C LEU A 24 8.00 -1.09 15.37
N LYS A 25 9.22 -1.31 15.87
CA LYS A 25 9.85 -2.63 15.92
C LYS A 25 9.03 -3.62 16.75
N ASP A 26 8.57 -3.19 17.93
CA ASP A 26 7.78 -4.02 18.83
C ASP A 26 6.43 -4.40 18.21
N ALA A 27 5.79 -3.48 17.47
CA ALA A 27 4.56 -3.77 16.77
C ALA A 27 4.77 -4.76 15.61
N ILE A 28 5.83 -4.60 14.82
CA ILE A 28 6.17 -5.55 13.74
C ILE A 28 6.42 -6.95 14.29
N ASN A 29 7.15 -7.07 15.40
CA ASN A 29 7.46 -8.36 16.02
C ASN A 29 6.25 -9.09 16.62
N LYS A 30 5.12 -8.38 16.81
CA LYS A 30 3.87 -8.93 17.32
C LYS A 30 2.87 -9.29 16.23
N ILE A 31 3.21 -9.10 14.95
CA ILE A 31 2.34 -9.48 13.85
C ILE A 31 2.40 -11.00 13.70
N ASP A 32 1.27 -11.65 13.99
CA ASP A 32 1.11 -13.09 13.84
C ASP A 32 0.93 -13.49 12.36
N LYS A 33 1.06 -14.79 12.09
CA LYS A 33 0.76 -15.33 10.76
C LYS A 33 -0.74 -15.21 10.49
N CYS A 34 -1.07 -14.73 9.30
CA CYS A 34 -2.42 -14.66 8.78
C CYS A 34 -2.76 -15.98 8.07
N GLU A 35 -3.95 -16.52 8.32
CA GLU A 35 -4.53 -17.53 7.45
C GLU A 35 -5.05 -16.84 6.18
N VAL A 36 -4.81 -17.43 5.01
CA VAL A 36 -5.12 -16.78 3.74
C VAL A 36 -6.42 -17.34 3.17
N GLU A 37 -7.40 -16.46 2.96
CA GLU A 37 -8.65 -16.75 2.26
C GLU A 37 -8.50 -16.55 0.75
N ASP A 38 -9.45 -17.08 -0.04
CA ASP A 38 -9.46 -16.93 -1.51
C ASP A 38 -9.60 -15.46 -1.97
N THR A 39 -10.23 -14.61 -1.14
CA THR A 39 -10.43 -13.19 -1.46
C THR A 39 -10.19 -12.31 -0.23
N PHE A 40 -9.73 -11.08 -0.46
CA PHE A 40 -9.51 -10.10 0.62
C PHE A 40 -10.26 -8.81 0.29
N ASN A 41 -11.04 -8.29 1.24
CA ASN A 41 -11.74 -7.02 1.07
C ASN A 41 -10.80 -5.84 1.39
N LEU A 42 -10.23 -5.23 0.34
CA LEU A 42 -9.30 -4.11 0.47
C LEU A 42 -9.99 -2.81 0.90
N ASN A 43 -11.32 -2.68 0.77
CA ASN A 43 -12.04 -1.51 1.27
C ASN A 43 -11.80 -1.28 2.77
N SER A 44 -11.69 -2.36 3.55
CA SER A 44 -11.43 -2.28 5.00
C SER A 44 -10.16 -1.50 5.34
N LEU A 45 -9.13 -1.53 4.48
CA LEU A 45 -7.92 -0.71 4.66
C LEU A 45 -8.23 0.79 4.51
N PHE A 46 -9.06 1.15 3.54
CA PHE A 46 -9.42 2.55 3.30
C PHE A 46 -10.38 3.08 4.35
N ASP A 47 -11.25 2.22 4.89
CA ASP A 47 -12.08 2.54 6.05
C ASP A 47 -11.19 2.88 7.26
N GLU A 48 -10.20 2.03 7.57
CA GLU A 48 -9.21 2.27 8.63
C GLU A 48 -8.40 3.57 8.39
N ILE A 49 -7.97 3.84 7.16
CA ILE A 49 -7.26 5.09 6.83
C ILE A 49 -8.16 6.31 7.05
N LYS A 50 -9.43 6.23 6.65
CA LYS A 50 -10.38 7.35 6.79
C LYS A 50 -10.66 7.65 8.26
N GLU A 51 -10.77 6.62 9.09
CA GLU A 51 -11.04 6.78 10.53
C GLU A 51 -9.83 7.30 11.30
N ASN A 52 -8.61 6.90 10.92
CA ASN A 52 -7.40 7.19 11.68
C ASN A 52 -6.52 8.31 11.11
N VAL A 53 -6.81 8.81 9.90
CA VAL A 53 -5.93 9.77 9.20
C VAL A 53 -6.68 11.02 8.72
N THR A 54 -6.18 12.18 9.15
CA THR A 54 -6.64 13.48 8.63
C THR A 54 -5.82 13.89 7.40
N MET A 55 -6.49 14.19 6.29
CA MET A 55 -5.82 14.69 5.08
C MET A 55 -5.39 16.16 5.23
N PRO A 56 -4.25 16.57 4.65
CA PRO A 56 -3.83 17.96 4.64
C PRO A 56 -4.83 18.83 3.86
N ASN A 57 -4.98 20.08 4.31
CA ASN A 57 -5.95 21.02 3.73
C ASN A 57 -5.55 21.43 2.31
N LEU A 58 -6.47 21.27 1.35
CA LEU A 58 -6.26 21.58 -0.07
C LEU A 58 -6.47 23.05 -0.43
N LEU A 59 -6.92 23.90 0.50
CA LEU A 59 -7.28 25.31 0.22
C LEU A 59 -6.10 26.21 -0.20
N LYS A 60 -4.85 25.72 -0.17
CA LYS A 60 -3.64 26.49 -0.53
C LYS A 60 -2.67 25.69 -1.39
N LEU A 61 -3.08 25.30 -2.60
CA LEU A 61 -2.26 24.52 -3.54
C LEU A 61 -0.93 25.21 -3.93
N GLU A 62 -0.83 26.53 -3.79
CA GLU A 62 0.38 27.32 -4.11
C GLU A 62 1.49 27.21 -3.03
N VAL A 63 1.16 26.69 -1.85
CA VAL A 63 2.12 26.48 -0.76
C VAL A 63 2.28 24.97 -0.55
N PRO A 64 3.52 24.46 -0.40
CA PRO A 64 3.71 23.05 -0.08
C PRO A 64 2.93 22.67 1.18
N PRO A 65 2.29 21.48 1.23
CA PRO A 65 1.50 21.08 2.37
C PRO A 65 2.41 20.87 3.59
N SER A 66 1.86 21.05 4.79
CA SER A 66 2.60 20.82 6.04
C SER A 66 3.03 19.36 6.22
N TYR A 67 2.30 18.43 5.61
CA TYR A 67 2.65 17.02 5.53
C TYR A 67 1.97 16.37 4.32
N ILE A 68 2.42 15.18 3.98
CA ILE A 68 1.74 14.28 3.03
C ILE A 68 1.40 12.98 3.74
N VAL A 69 0.39 12.28 3.25
CA VAL A 69 0.05 10.93 3.72
C VAL A 69 0.49 9.93 2.67
N ARG A 70 1.21 8.91 3.12
CA ARG A 70 1.66 7.82 2.26
C ARG A 70 1.36 6.47 2.90
N THR A 71 0.67 5.63 2.16
CA THR A 71 0.46 4.22 2.46
C THR A 71 1.43 3.40 1.61
N VAL A 72 2.07 2.41 2.22
CA VAL A 72 2.89 1.42 1.51
C VAL A 72 2.31 0.04 1.81
N ILE A 73 1.65 -0.55 0.82
CA ILE A 73 1.04 -1.88 0.93
C ILE A 73 2.09 -2.94 0.63
N PHE A 74 2.34 -3.82 1.60
CA PHE A 74 3.11 -5.05 1.38
C PHE A 74 2.12 -6.19 1.16
N TYR A 75 1.93 -6.61 -0.09
CA TYR A 75 0.97 -7.65 -0.46
C TYR A 75 1.68 -8.98 -0.73
N GLY A 76 1.54 -9.95 0.18
CA GLY A 76 2.26 -11.22 0.14
C GLY A 76 1.47 -12.45 -0.28
N ARG A 77 0.23 -12.28 -0.76
CA ARG A 77 -0.65 -13.39 -1.16
C ARG A 77 -0.58 -13.58 -2.67
N SER A 78 -0.38 -14.81 -3.14
CA SER A 78 -0.33 -15.14 -4.59
C SER A 78 -1.63 -15.78 -5.11
N TYR A 79 -2.50 -16.23 -4.21
CA TYR A 79 -3.77 -16.91 -4.52
C TYR A 79 -5.00 -16.12 -4.05
N THR A 80 -4.79 -14.98 -3.41
CA THR A 80 -5.87 -14.11 -2.93
C THR A 80 -5.92 -12.87 -3.78
N ILE A 81 -7.03 -12.62 -4.47
CA ILE A 81 -7.20 -11.37 -5.22
C ILE A 81 -7.77 -10.31 -4.25
N PRO A 82 -7.11 -9.15 -4.08
CA PRO A 82 -7.70 -8.07 -3.31
C PRO A 82 -8.87 -7.49 -4.10
N LYS A 83 -10.06 -7.50 -3.48
CA LYS A 83 -11.25 -6.87 -4.02
C LYS A 83 -11.35 -5.45 -3.49
N ILE A 84 -11.49 -4.50 -4.40
CA ILE A 84 -11.77 -3.11 -4.07
C ILE A 84 -13.03 -2.67 -4.80
N GLN A 85 -13.98 -2.10 -4.06
CA GLN A 85 -15.11 -1.39 -4.60
C GLN A 85 -14.83 0.10 -4.48
N LEU A 86 -14.55 0.75 -5.60
CA LEU A 86 -14.36 2.20 -5.65
C LEU A 86 -15.72 2.89 -5.43
N ASN A 87 -15.86 3.48 -4.24
CA ASN A 87 -16.95 4.40 -3.94
C ASN A 87 -16.39 5.84 -3.92
N GLU A 88 -17.27 6.83 -3.95
CA GLU A 88 -16.90 8.25 -3.99
C GLU A 88 -15.88 8.63 -2.88
N SER A 89 -16.02 8.05 -1.68
CA SER A 89 -15.11 8.34 -0.57
C SER A 89 -13.69 7.82 -0.83
N ILE A 90 -13.55 6.63 -1.41
CA ILE A 90 -12.25 6.03 -1.74
C ILE A 90 -11.67 6.74 -2.96
N GLU A 91 -12.47 7.04 -3.97
CA GLU A 91 -12.03 7.78 -5.15
C GLU A 91 -11.48 9.15 -4.77
N ASN A 92 -12.21 9.92 -3.96
CA ASN A 92 -11.75 11.22 -3.45
C ASN A 92 -10.42 11.11 -2.67
N LEU A 93 -10.23 10.03 -1.91
CA LEU A 93 -8.98 9.79 -1.19
C LEU A 93 -7.82 9.47 -2.16
N LEU A 94 -8.05 8.58 -3.13
CA LEU A 94 -7.04 8.18 -4.12
C LEU A 94 -6.66 9.35 -5.06
N GLU A 95 -7.60 10.23 -5.36
CA GLU A 95 -7.39 11.43 -6.18
C GLU A 95 -6.76 12.59 -5.41
N ASN A 96 -6.79 12.59 -4.07
CA ASN A 96 -6.19 13.66 -3.26
C ASN A 96 -4.69 13.83 -3.59
N PRO A 97 -4.21 15.02 -3.98
CA PRO A 97 -2.84 15.21 -4.46
C PRO A 97 -1.75 14.88 -3.42
N TYR A 98 -2.10 14.87 -2.13
CA TYR A 98 -1.19 14.65 -1.01
C TYR A 98 -1.32 13.28 -0.35
N PHE A 99 -2.17 12.40 -0.88
CA PHE A 99 -2.27 10.99 -0.50
C PHE A 99 -1.58 10.09 -1.53
N ILE A 100 -0.63 9.23 -1.15
CA ILE A 100 0.05 8.33 -2.10
C ILE A 100 -0.07 6.89 -1.59
N CYS A 101 -0.45 5.96 -2.46
CA CYS A 101 -0.56 4.53 -2.14
C CYS A 101 0.42 3.71 -2.97
N ASP A 102 1.59 3.42 -2.42
CA ASP A 102 2.57 2.54 -3.04
C ASP A 102 2.29 1.08 -2.73
N VAL A 103 2.75 0.19 -3.61
CA VAL A 103 2.54 -1.24 -3.47
C VAL A 103 3.84 -1.99 -3.74
N LEU A 104 4.20 -2.86 -2.81
CA LEU A 104 5.22 -3.87 -2.98
C LEU A 104 4.55 -5.24 -2.88
N ILE A 105 4.63 -6.02 -3.95
CA ILE A 105 4.03 -7.36 -4.03
C ILE A 105 5.14 -8.38 -3.92
N THR A 106 5.03 -9.31 -2.97
CA THR A 106 5.87 -10.51 -2.93
C THR A 106 5.04 -11.69 -3.39
N HIS A 107 5.38 -12.24 -4.56
CA HIS A 107 4.60 -13.30 -5.18
C HIS A 107 5.42 -14.57 -5.45
N GLU A 108 4.73 -15.70 -5.56
CA GLU A 108 5.27 -16.96 -6.07
C GLU A 108 5.65 -16.81 -7.55
N PRO A 109 6.51 -17.70 -8.10
CA PRO A 109 6.68 -17.79 -9.55
C PRO A 109 5.33 -17.83 -10.27
N VAL A 110 5.21 -17.13 -11.39
CA VAL A 110 3.94 -17.06 -12.13
C VAL A 110 3.61 -18.44 -12.66
N GLU A 111 2.43 -18.94 -12.28
CA GLU A 111 1.91 -20.26 -12.66
C GLU A 111 0.42 -20.14 -12.99
N SER A 112 -0.11 -21.08 -13.76
CA SER A 112 -1.55 -21.12 -14.07
C SER A 112 -2.44 -21.29 -12.84
N SER A 113 -1.87 -21.82 -11.76
CA SER A 113 -2.53 -22.08 -10.48
C SER A 113 -2.74 -20.81 -9.63
N ASN A 114 -1.96 -19.75 -9.88
CA ASN A 114 -1.96 -18.54 -9.06
C ASN A 114 -2.48 -17.30 -9.81
N TYR A 115 -2.67 -16.22 -9.05
CA TYR A 115 -3.35 -15.02 -9.53
C TYR A 115 -2.42 -13.80 -9.61
N CYS A 116 -1.11 -14.00 -9.71
CA CYS A 116 -0.10 -12.93 -9.67
C CYS A 116 -0.44 -11.74 -10.60
N HIS A 117 -0.84 -12.00 -11.85
CA HIS A 117 -1.25 -10.96 -12.79
C HIS A 117 -2.55 -10.26 -12.40
N LYS A 118 -3.55 -11.02 -11.93
CA LYS A 118 -4.85 -10.44 -11.50
C LYS A 118 -4.67 -9.57 -10.26
N ILE A 119 -3.82 -10.00 -9.33
CA ILE A 119 -3.46 -9.24 -8.12
C ILE A 119 -2.75 -7.95 -8.49
N PHE A 120 -1.76 -8.02 -9.39
CA PHE A 120 -1.05 -6.84 -9.87
C PHE A 120 -2.02 -5.83 -10.50
N ASN A 121 -2.89 -6.29 -11.42
CA ASN A 121 -3.88 -5.44 -12.07
C ASN A 121 -4.85 -4.79 -11.07
N ALA A 122 -5.38 -5.58 -10.13
CA ALA A 122 -6.29 -5.06 -9.10
C ALA A 122 -5.63 -3.99 -8.21
N LEU A 123 -4.37 -4.19 -7.84
CA LEU A 123 -3.64 -3.21 -7.03
C LEU A 123 -3.24 -1.97 -7.84
N GLN A 124 -3.03 -2.07 -9.16
CA GLN A 124 -2.77 -0.91 -10.01
C GLN A 124 -3.94 0.07 -10.07
N GLU A 125 -5.19 -0.38 -9.86
CA GLU A 125 -6.36 0.51 -9.82
C GLU A 125 -6.31 1.56 -8.70
N LEU A 126 -5.43 1.37 -7.71
CA LEU A 126 -5.20 2.31 -6.61
C LEU A 126 -4.48 3.60 -7.05
N ASP A 127 -3.76 3.59 -8.17
CA ASP A 127 -3.04 4.78 -8.63
C ASP A 127 -3.84 5.56 -9.67
N LYS A 128 -4.57 6.57 -9.19
CA LYS A 128 -5.32 7.49 -10.05
C LYS A 128 -4.47 8.61 -10.66
N LYS A 129 -3.23 8.79 -10.19
CA LYS A 129 -2.40 9.98 -10.54
C LYS A 129 -1.10 9.64 -11.27
N GLY A 130 -0.74 8.36 -11.36
CA GLY A 130 0.52 7.93 -11.95
C GLY A 130 1.75 8.30 -11.09
N LEU A 131 1.57 8.43 -9.77
CA LEU A 131 2.63 8.81 -8.83
C LEU A 131 3.05 7.65 -7.91
N ALA A 132 2.24 6.60 -7.82
CA ALA A 132 2.55 5.45 -6.99
C ALA A 132 3.63 4.59 -7.63
N TYR A 133 4.39 3.92 -6.77
CA TYR A 133 5.36 2.91 -7.16
C TYR A 133 4.77 1.53 -6.92
N PHE A 134 4.82 0.69 -7.94
CA PHE A 134 4.40 -0.71 -7.94
C PHE A 134 5.61 -1.59 -8.19
N PHE A 135 5.97 -2.41 -7.19
CA PHE A 135 7.08 -3.35 -7.31
C PHE A 135 6.58 -4.79 -7.17
N PRO A 136 6.38 -5.51 -8.29
CA PRO A 136 6.25 -6.96 -8.25
C PRO A 136 7.64 -7.56 -8.05
N VAL A 137 7.78 -8.32 -6.97
CA VAL A 137 9.00 -9.00 -6.58
C VAL A 137 8.64 -10.47 -6.38
N CYS A 138 9.32 -11.38 -7.08
CA CYS A 138 9.25 -12.81 -6.72
C CYS A 138 9.81 -13.02 -5.30
N ARG A 139 9.86 -14.26 -4.80
CA ARG A 139 10.58 -14.60 -3.55
C ARG A 139 12.12 -14.44 -3.64
N ASP A 140 12.58 -13.20 -3.87
CA ASP A 140 13.98 -12.78 -3.93
C ASP A 140 14.20 -11.64 -2.91
N SER A 141 14.89 -11.98 -1.82
CA SER A 141 15.18 -11.03 -0.73
C SER A 141 16.01 -9.84 -1.20
N ARG A 142 16.96 -10.03 -2.12
CA ARG A 142 17.81 -8.94 -2.62
C ARG A 142 16.96 -7.96 -3.43
N ARG A 143 16.11 -8.47 -4.32
CA ARG A 143 15.20 -7.61 -5.11
C ARG A 143 14.18 -6.92 -4.20
N LEU A 144 13.68 -7.61 -3.17
CA LEU A 144 12.80 -7.02 -2.15
C LEU A 144 13.47 -5.82 -1.47
N HIS A 145 14.68 -5.99 -0.92
CA HIS A 145 15.42 -4.90 -0.27
C HIS A 145 15.73 -3.75 -1.23
N ASN A 146 16.14 -4.06 -2.47
CA ASN A 146 16.40 -3.03 -3.48
C ASN A 146 15.14 -2.22 -3.84
N CYS A 147 13.98 -2.88 -3.96
CA CYS A 147 12.70 -2.22 -4.19
C CYS A 147 12.23 -1.42 -2.98
N ALA A 148 12.38 -1.95 -1.76
CA ALA A 148 12.08 -1.23 -0.53
C ALA A 148 12.96 0.03 -0.36
N ALA A 149 14.25 -0.03 -0.73
CA ALA A 149 15.13 1.13 -0.71
C ALA A 149 14.67 2.22 -1.68
N LYS A 150 14.16 1.86 -2.87
CA LYS A 150 13.57 2.83 -3.81
C LYS A 150 12.33 3.53 -3.24
N LEU A 151 11.60 2.87 -2.34
CA LEU A 151 10.48 3.47 -1.63
C LEU A 151 10.93 4.51 -0.59
N LEU A 152 12.22 4.68 -0.27
CA LEU A 152 12.64 5.75 0.65
C LEU A 152 12.52 7.15 0.04
N GLY A 153 12.46 7.27 -1.30
CA GLY A 153 12.29 8.55 -1.98
C GLY A 153 10.97 9.25 -1.59
N HIS A 154 11.04 10.55 -1.31
CA HIS A 154 9.86 11.35 -0.99
C HIS A 154 8.86 11.33 -2.16
N PRO A 155 7.58 10.99 -1.94
CA PRO A 155 6.59 10.80 -3.02
C PRO A 155 6.46 11.96 -4.01
N LEU A 156 6.57 13.21 -3.54
CA LEU A 156 6.48 14.39 -4.41
C LEU A 156 7.80 14.78 -5.10
N GLN A 157 8.91 14.13 -4.77
CA GLN A 157 10.25 14.49 -5.29
C GLN A 157 10.89 13.36 -6.11
N ARG A 158 10.47 12.12 -5.90
CA ARG A 158 10.96 10.97 -6.67
C ARG A 158 10.44 11.04 -8.12
N PRO A 159 11.21 10.53 -9.10
CA PRO A 159 10.75 10.49 -10.49
C PRO A 159 9.55 9.56 -10.65
N LYS A 160 8.77 9.71 -11.72
CA LYS A 160 7.71 8.75 -12.04
C LYS A 160 8.30 7.37 -12.34
N GLN A 161 7.67 6.31 -11.86
CA GLN A 161 8.10 4.96 -12.18
C GLN A 161 7.80 4.68 -13.65
N LYS A 162 8.83 4.32 -14.41
CA LYS A 162 8.63 3.72 -15.73
C LYS A 162 8.20 2.28 -15.52
N LEU A 163 6.92 1.97 -15.70
CA LEU A 163 6.47 0.59 -15.76
C LEU A 163 7.14 -0.05 -16.98
N GLN A 164 8.01 -1.04 -16.74
CA GLN A 164 8.48 -1.88 -17.83
C GLN A 164 7.25 -2.65 -18.32
N LYS A 165 6.89 -2.47 -19.60
CA LYS A 165 5.92 -3.36 -20.25
C LYS A 165 6.52 -4.77 -20.18
N THR A 166 5.95 -5.61 -19.32
CA THR A 166 6.19 -7.06 -19.32
C THR A 166 5.68 -7.68 -20.61
#